data_AF-A0A945IMW8-F1
#
_entry.id   AF-A0A945IMW8-F1
#
_cell.length_a   1.000
_cell.length_b   1.000
_cell.length_c   1.000
_cell.angle_alpha   90.00
_cell.angle_beta   90.00
_cell.angle_gamma   90.00
#
_symmetry.space_group_name_H-M   'P 1'
#
loop_
_entity.id
_entity.type
_entity.pdbx_description
1 polymer ?
#
loop_
_entity_poly.entity_id
_entity_poly.type
_entity_poly.pdbx_seq_one_letter_code
_entity_poly.pdbx_strand_id
1 'polypeptide(L)'
;MPQNDRLVWIDLEMTGLSTESDEIVEIAAIVTEADLTEIDAGVSFVVNPSAAALAHMDDFVTNMHTESGLITEIPDGLSLADAQDNVLAYIKEHIPEEG
;
A
#
# COMPACT_ATOMS: atom_id res chain seq x y z
N MET A 1 4.23 21.64 -16.68
CA MET A 1 4.23 22.36 -15.39
C MET A 1 5.50 21.97 -14.64
N PRO A 2 6.02 22.76 -13.67
CA PRO A 2 7.17 22.30 -12.90
C PRO A 2 6.83 21.00 -12.17
N GLN A 3 7.79 20.07 -12.10
CA GLN A 3 7.63 18.74 -11.49
C GLN A 3 7.31 18.80 -9.98
N ASN A 4 7.56 19.96 -9.34
CA ASN A 4 7.36 20.21 -7.91
C ASN A 4 5.89 20.25 -7.44
N ASP A 5 4.91 20.25 -8.35
CA ASP A 5 3.49 20.28 -7.97
C ASP A 5 2.81 18.90 -8.08
N ARG A 6 3.58 17.83 -8.25
CA ARG A 6 3.05 16.45 -8.29
C ARG A 6 2.55 16.00 -6.93
N LEU A 7 1.49 15.20 -6.94
CA LEU A 7 0.86 14.65 -5.75
C LEU A 7 1.08 13.14 -5.68
N VAL A 8 1.49 12.63 -4.52
CA VAL A 8 1.50 11.20 -4.22
C VAL A 8 0.22 10.85 -3.49
N TRP A 9 -0.53 9.91 -4.05
CA TRP A 9 -1.67 9.29 -3.41
C TRP A 9 -1.25 7.92 -2.91
N ILE A 10 -1.69 7.56 -1.71
CA ILE A 10 -1.38 6.29 -1.07
C ILE A 10 -2.65 5.77 -0.40
N ASP A 11 -2.83 4.46 -0.47
CA ASP A 11 -3.86 3.73 0.26
C ASP A 11 -3.27 2.46 0.86
N LEU A 12 -3.78 2.07 2.03
CA LEU A 12 -3.32 0.92 2.79
C LEU A 12 -4.52 0.09 3.23
N GLU A 13 -4.38 -1.23 3.12
CA GLU A 13 -5.24 -2.19 3.80
C GLU A 13 -4.48 -2.79 4.98
N MET A 14 -5.19 -3.07 6.08
CA MET A 14 -4.58 -3.53 7.33
C MET A 14 -5.36 -4.70 7.95
N THR A 15 -4.74 -5.37 8.91
CA THR A 15 -5.41 -6.36 9.78
C THR A 15 -6.34 -5.71 10.82
N GLY A 16 -6.31 -4.38 10.97
CA GLY A 16 -7.14 -3.63 11.92
C GLY A 16 -6.72 -2.17 12.04
N LEU A 17 -7.02 -1.53 13.17
CA LEU A 17 -6.83 -0.09 13.41
C LEU A 17 -5.78 0.25 14.48
N SER A 18 -5.20 -0.77 15.13
CA SER A 18 -4.20 -0.61 16.18
C SER A 18 -2.80 -0.51 15.59
N THR A 19 -2.15 0.65 15.75
CA THR A 19 -0.75 0.83 15.33
C THR A 19 0.28 0.01 16.12
N GLU A 20 -0.14 -0.63 17.23
CA GLU A 20 0.74 -1.47 18.05
C GLU A 20 0.70 -2.95 17.65
N SER A 21 -0.42 -3.42 17.07
CA SER A 21 -0.68 -4.85 16.85
C SER A 21 -1.13 -5.22 15.45
N ASP A 22 -1.70 -4.27 14.71
CA ASP A 22 -2.16 -4.49 13.35
C ASP A 22 -1.07 -4.14 12.34
N GLU A 23 -1.06 -4.89 11.24
CA GLU A 23 -0.03 -4.80 10.22
C GLU A 23 -0.66 -4.54 8.85
N ILE A 24 0.13 -3.99 7.93
CA ILE A 24 -0.27 -3.72 6.54
C ILE A 24 -0.39 -5.05 5.79
N VAL A 25 -1.47 -5.18 5.02
CA VAL A 25 -1.74 -6.34 4.14
C VAL A 25 -1.80 -5.96 2.66
N GLU A 26 -1.96 -4.68 2.32
CA GLU A 26 -1.80 -4.16 0.96
C GLU A 26 -1.30 -2.71 1.02
N ILE A 27 -0.50 -2.32 0.04
CA ILE A 27 -0.11 -0.93 -0.18
C ILE A 27 -0.23 -0.59 -1.67
N ALA A 28 -0.94 0.51 -1.96
CA ALA A 28 -1.04 1.06 -3.29
C ALA A 28 -0.59 2.53 -3.31
N ALA A 29 0.05 2.94 -4.40
CA ALA A 29 0.47 4.33 -4.61
C ALA A 29 0.33 4.74 -6.08
N ILE A 30 -0.09 5.97 -6.32
CA ILE A 30 -0.17 6.58 -7.66
C ILE A 30 0.26 8.04 -7.61
N VAL A 31 0.97 8.50 -8.63
CA VAL A 31 1.37 9.91 -8.78
C VAL A 31 0.50 10.60 -9.83
N THR A 32 0.01 11.78 -9.47
CA THR A 32 -0.73 12.67 -10.39
C THR A 32 0.02 13.98 -10.61
N GLU A 33 -0.29 14.64 -11.73
CA GLU A 33 -0.03 16.07 -11.88
C GLU A 33 -0.94 16.88 -10.93
N ALA A 34 -0.67 18.17 -10.76
CA ALA A 34 -1.39 19.05 -9.84
C ALA A 34 -2.90 19.19 -10.14
N ASP A 35 -3.29 18.96 -11.39
CA ASP A 35 -4.69 18.99 -11.85
C ASP A 35 -5.39 17.62 -11.76
N LEU A 36 -4.79 16.68 -11.03
CA LEU A 36 -5.27 15.31 -10.80
C LEU A 36 -5.18 14.39 -12.02
N THR A 37 -4.49 14.81 -13.09
CA THR A 37 -4.19 13.90 -14.20
C THR A 37 -3.22 12.81 -13.75
N GLU A 38 -3.63 11.54 -13.87
CA GLU A 38 -2.78 10.37 -13.59
C GLU A 38 -1.59 10.32 -14.56
N ILE A 39 -0.39 10.08 -14.01
CA ILE A 39 0.84 9.94 -14.81
C ILE A 39 0.94 8.52 -15.40
N ASP A 40 0.53 7.53 -14.61
CA ASP A 40 0.42 6.12 -14.95
C ASP A 40 -0.58 5.42 -14.02
N ALA A 41 -0.66 4.10 -14.08
CA ALA A 41 -1.60 3.30 -13.29
C ALA A 41 -1.19 3.13 -11.81
N GLY A 42 -0.03 3.64 -11.39
CA GLY A 42 0.51 3.42 -10.06
C GLY A 42 1.09 2.01 -9.83
N VAL A 43 1.26 1.69 -8.55
CA VAL A 43 1.71 0.38 -8.06
C VAL A 43 0.76 -0.11 -6.98
N SER A 44 0.51 -1.42 -6.91
CA SER A 44 -0.12 -2.09 -5.77
C SER A 44 0.64 -3.36 -5.43
N PHE A 45 0.84 -3.59 -4.14
CA PHE A 45 1.50 -4.77 -3.61
C PHE A 45 0.76 -5.31 -2.39
N VAL A 46 0.44 -6.60 -2.45
CA VAL A 46 -0.02 -7.36 -1.28
C VAL A 46 1.18 -7.63 -0.37
N VAL A 47 0.98 -7.44 0.93
CA VAL A 47 1.99 -7.61 1.97
C VAL A 47 1.60 -8.80 2.85
N ASN A 48 2.57 -9.65 3.15
CA ASN A 48 2.39 -10.78 4.06
C ASN A 48 2.73 -10.35 5.49
N PRO A 49 1.73 -10.10 6.36
CA PRO A 49 1.94 -9.70 7.73
C PRO A 49 2.34 -10.89 8.61
N SER A 50 2.62 -10.64 9.88
CA SER A 50 2.87 -11.71 10.84
C SER A 50 1.63 -12.60 11.05
N ALA A 51 1.88 -13.87 11.36
CA ALA A 51 0.80 -14.80 11.73
C ALA A 51 0.02 -14.33 12.96
N ALA A 52 0.62 -13.53 13.84
CA ALA A 52 -0.04 -12.96 15.01
C ALA A 52 -1.06 -11.89 14.60
N ALA A 53 -0.71 -10.99 13.67
CA ALA A 53 -1.61 -9.97 13.15
C ALA A 53 -2.80 -10.61 12.41
N LEU A 54 -2.55 -11.63 11.57
CA LEU A 54 -3.63 -12.35 10.87
C LEU A 54 -4.59 -13.03 11.83
N ALA A 55 -4.08 -13.67 12.88
CA ALA A 55 -4.91 -14.33 13.88
C ALA A 55 -5.69 -13.35 14.77
N HIS A 56 -5.33 -12.06 14.77
CA HIS A 56 -5.96 -11.02 15.56
C HIS A 56 -7.06 -10.25 14.81
N MET A 57 -7.19 -10.44 13.50
CA MET A 57 -8.26 -9.82 12.71
C MET A 57 -9.62 -10.18 13.30
N ASP A 58 -10.46 -9.16 13.51
CA ASP A 58 -11.84 -9.40 13.94
C ASP A 58 -12.71 -9.93 12.78
N ASP A 59 -13.95 -10.30 13.10
CA ASP A 59 -14.90 -10.83 12.11
C ASP A 59 -15.21 -9.81 11.00
N PHE A 60 -15.15 -8.51 11.30
CA PHE A 60 -15.45 -7.48 10.31
C PHE A 60 -14.33 -7.38 9.28
N VAL A 61 -13.09 -7.24 9.73
CA VAL A 61 -11.91 -7.16 8.85
C VAL A 61 -11.71 -8.47 8.09
N THR A 62 -11.88 -9.61 8.76
CA THR A 62 -11.77 -10.92 8.11
C THR A 62 -12.80 -11.07 6.98
N ASN A 63 -14.06 -10.68 7.21
CA ASN A 63 -15.09 -10.74 6.16
C ASN A 63 -14.80 -9.74 5.03
N MET A 64 -14.37 -8.53 5.33
CA MET A 64 -13.99 -7.52 4.33
C MET A 64 -12.93 -8.07 3.36
N HIS A 65 -11.81 -8.59 3.90
CA HIS A 65 -10.72 -9.13 3.08
C HIS A 65 -11.11 -10.44 2.38
N THR A 66 -12.09 -11.17 2.91
CA THR A 66 -12.65 -12.35 2.24
C THR A 66 -13.52 -11.97 1.05
N GLU A 67 -14.37 -10.95 1.21
CA GLU A 67 -15.26 -10.45 0.13
C GLU A 67 -14.47 -9.79 -1.00
N SER A 68 -13.38 -9.07 -0.68
CA SER A 68 -12.49 -8.48 -1.68
C SER A 68 -11.63 -9.52 -2.42
N GLY A 69 -11.39 -10.68 -1.80
CA GLY A 69 -10.47 -11.71 -2.28
C GLY A 69 -9.04 -11.56 -1.75
N LEU A 70 -8.72 -10.42 -1.13
CA LEU A 70 -7.39 -10.11 -0.60
C LEU A 70 -6.91 -11.18 0.41
N ILE A 71 -7.82 -11.77 1.19
CA ILE A 71 -7.49 -12.83 2.17
C ILE A 71 -6.74 -14.00 1.54
N THR A 72 -6.97 -14.27 0.25
CA THR A 72 -6.33 -15.38 -0.47
C THR A 72 -4.99 -15.01 -1.08
N GLU A 73 -4.74 -13.71 -1.28
CA GLU A 73 -3.49 -13.19 -1.85
C GLU A 73 -2.45 -12.92 -0.76
N ILE A 74 -2.88 -12.52 0.44
CA ILE A 74 -2.00 -12.18 1.58
C ILE A 74 -0.91 -13.23 1.85
N PRO A 75 -1.19 -14.56 1.86
CA PRO A 75 -0.15 -15.55 2.16
C PRO A 75 1.03 -15.55 1.18
N ASP A 76 0.82 -15.11 -0.05
CA ASP A 76 1.83 -15.03 -1.11
C ASP A 76 2.37 -13.60 -1.32
N GLY A 77 1.97 -12.66 -0.45
CA GLY A 77 2.40 -11.27 -0.48
C GLY A 77 3.89 -11.07 -0.21
N LEU A 78 4.37 -9.87 -0.54
CA LEU A 78 5.75 -9.44 -0.30
C LEU A 78 6.03 -9.26 1.20
N SER A 79 7.31 -9.21 1.57
CA SER A 79 7.67 -8.68 2.88
C SER A 79 7.37 -7.18 2.95
N LEU A 80 7.10 -6.66 4.15
CA LEU A 80 6.90 -5.22 4.35
C LEU A 80 8.07 -4.39 3.84
N ALA A 81 9.31 -4.88 4.02
CA ALA A 81 10.51 -4.21 3.55
C ALA A 81 10.56 -4.13 2.01
N ASP A 82 10.27 -5.24 1.32
CA ASP A 82 10.27 -5.25 -0.15
C ASP A 82 9.16 -4.37 -0.73
N ALA A 83 7.96 -4.38 -0.12
CA ALA A 83 6.86 -3.52 -0.52
C ALA A 83 7.22 -2.04 -0.33
N GLN A 84 7.84 -1.68 0.80
CA GLN A 84 8.34 -0.33 1.05
C GLN A 84 9.38 0.10 0.01
N ASP A 85 10.37 -0.74 -0.28
CA ASP A 85 11.44 -0.43 -1.23
C ASP A 85 10.87 -0.24 -2.65
N ASN A 86 9.93 -1.08 -3.07
CA ASN A 86 9.26 -0.96 -4.36
C ASN A 86 8.42 0.32 -4.49
N VAL A 87 7.63 0.66 -3.46
CA VAL A 87 6.82 1.89 -3.45
C VAL A 87 7.70 3.14 -3.41
N LEU A 88 8.77 3.12 -2.62
CA LEU A 88 9.71 4.24 -2.55
C LEU A 88 10.46 4.42 -3.88
N ALA A 89 10.83 3.32 -4.54
CA ALA A 89 11.44 3.37 -5.87
C ALA A 89 10.48 4.02 -6.89
N TYR A 90 9.20 3.62 -6.90
CA TYR A 90 8.16 4.24 -7.72
C TYR A 90 8.06 5.74 -7.45
N ILE A 91 7.91 6.15 -6.19
CA ILE A 91 7.78 7.58 -5.83
C ILE A 91 9.00 8.38 -6.31
N LYS A 92 10.22 7.85 -6.14
CA LYS A 92 11.47 8.53 -6.54
C LYS A 92 11.63 8.67 -8.05
N GLU A 93 11.04 7.76 -8.83
CA GLU A 93 11.03 7.88 -10.29
C GLU A 93 10.21 9.11 -10.75
N HIS A 94 9.12 9.41 -10.06
CA HIS A 94 8.23 10.52 -10.44
C HIS A 94 8.51 11.83 -9.72
N ILE A 95 9.12 11.78 -8.53
CA ILE A 95 9.42 12.94 -7.67
C ILE A 95 10.91 12.88 -7.27
N PRO A 96 11.81 13.41 -8.12
CA PRO A 96 13.22 13.49 -7.78
C PRO A 96 13.44 14.47 -6.63
N GLU A 97 14.36 14.15 -5.71
CA GLU A 97 14.75 15.07 -4.63
C GLU A 97 15.27 16.39 -5.21
N GLU A 98 14.92 17.51 -4.56
CA GLU A 98 15.56 18.79 -4.87
C GLU A 98 17.05 18.69 -4.55
N GLY A 99 17.90 18.96 -5.57
CA GLY A 99 19.36 19.00 -5.43
C GLY A 99 19.88 20.24 -4.73
#